data_AF-A0A640W6G7-F1
#
_entry.id   AF-A0A640W6G7-F1
#
_cell.length_a   1.000
_cell.length_b   1.000
_cell.length_c   1.000
_cell.angle_alpha   90.00
_cell.angle_beta   90.00
_cell.angle_gamma   90.00
#
_symmetry.space_group_name_H-M   'P 1'
#
loop_
_entity.id
_entity.type
_entity.pdbx_description
1 polymer ?
#
loop_
_entity_poly.entity_id
_entity_poly.type
_entity_poly.pdbx_seq_one_letter_code
_entity_poly.pdbx_strand_id
1 'polypeptide(L)'
;MEYEICPYCGEEIDPNEIYEHMITKHMDEIRKEEFSMLNEMKQQHYDLLLDLKRNYPPIFVKFIEELAEEDSEDIKIFCMKELISMREFDKGEKLFREIISRNNKKETWLEYIIMLNKKGQYEKSIETCMEAMRIFDDEKFQARMRRIIEKARARL
;
A
#
# COMPACT_ATOMS: atom_id res chain seq x y z
N MET A 1 -16.55 -46.71 -23.67
CA MET A 1 -15.46 -45.72 -23.69
C MET A 1 -15.75 -44.79 -22.53
N GLU A 2 -14.78 -44.59 -21.64
CA GLU A 2 -14.90 -43.61 -20.57
C GLU A 2 -14.70 -42.23 -21.19
N TYR A 3 -15.63 -41.31 -20.97
CA TYR A 3 -15.58 -39.93 -21.44
C TYR A 3 -15.57 -39.01 -20.23
N GLU A 4 -14.90 -37.87 -20.35
CA GLU A 4 -15.01 -36.78 -19.39
C GLU A 4 -15.90 -35.67 -19.95
N ILE A 5 -16.69 -35.04 -19.08
CA ILE A 5 -17.58 -33.94 -19.46
C ILE A 5 -16.83 -32.63 -19.25
N CYS A 6 -16.71 -31.82 -20.31
CA CYS A 6 -16.08 -30.51 -20.22
C CYS A 6 -16.87 -29.59 -19.24
N PRO A 7 -16.22 -29.00 -18.23
CA PRO A 7 -16.92 -28.19 -17.22
C PRO A 7 -17.46 -26.86 -17.77
N TYR A 8 -16.97 -26.40 -18.92
CA TYR A 8 -17.35 -25.12 -19.53
C TYR A 8 -18.50 -25.24 -20.54
N CYS A 9 -18.54 -26.31 -21.33
CA CYS A 9 -19.56 -26.49 -22.38
C CYS A 9 -20.40 -27.77 -22.28
N GLY A 10 -20.05 -28.70 -21.40
CA GLY A 10 -20.78 -29.96 -21.24
C GLY A 10 -20.58 -30.99 -22.35
N GLU A 11 -19.63 -30.78 -23.28
CA GLU A 11 -19.28 -31.77 -24.32
C GLU A 11 -18.62 -33.01 -23.68
N GLU A 12 -18.96 -34.21 -24.15
CA GLU A 12 -18.27 -35.47 -23.81
C GLU A 12 -16.98 -35.57 -24.63
N ILE A 13 -15.83 -35.69 -23.96
CA ILE A 13 -14.50 -35.63 -24.56
C ILE A 13 -13.67 -36.82 -24.10
N ASP A 14 -12.77 -37.28 -24.97
CA ASP A 14 -11.77 -38.29 -24.58
C ASP A 14 -10.93 -37.73 -23.42
N PRO A 15 -10.75 -38.48 -22.32
CA PRO A 15 -9.96 -38.03 -21.17
C PRO A 15 -8.54 -37.56 -21.54
N ASN A 16 -7.95 -38.09 -22.62
CA ASN A 16 -6.62 -37.68 -23.07
C ASN A 16 -6.61 -36.34 -23.83
N GLU A 17 -7.77 -35.86 -24.28
CA GLU A 17 -7.92 -34.64 -25.09
C GLU A 17 -8.59 -33.49 -24.33
N ILE A 18 -9.11 -33.72 -23.11
CA ILE A 18 -9.87 -32.71 -22.37
C ILE A 18 -9.08 -31.43 -22.08
N TYR A 19 -7.78 -31.55 -21.78
CA TYR A 19 -6.92 -30.40 -21.54
C TYR A 19 -6.72 -29.56 -22.81
N GLU A 20 -6.47 -30.22 -23.95
CA GLU A 20 -6.33 -29.53 -25.23
C GLU A 20 -7.65 -28.87 -25.65
N HIS A 21 -8.79 -29.53 -25.44
CA HIS A 21 -10.10 -28.93 -25.66
C HIS A 21 -10.32 -27.68 -24.79
N MET A 22 -10.04 -27.74 -23.49
CA MET A 22 -10.19 -26.61 -22.57
C MET A 22 -9.34 -25.41 -23.01
N ILE A 23 -8.08 -25.65 -23.40
CA ILE A 23 -7.18 -24.57 -23.83
C ILE A 23 -7.54 -23.99 -25.19
N THR A 24 -8.06 -24.81 -26.10
CA THR A 24 -8.36 -24.34 -27.46
C THR A 24 -9.73 -23.68 -27.55
N LYS A 25 -10.73 -24.16 -26.79
CA LYS A 25 -12.12 -23.68 -26.88
C LYS A 25 -12.54 -22.74 -25.74
N HIS A 26 -11.95 -22.84 -24.54
CA HIS A 26 -12.43 -22.15 -23.32
C HIS A 26 -11.37 -21.29 -22.64
N MET A 27 -10.37 -20.88 -23.39
CA MET A 27 -9.19 -20.19 -22.87
C MET A 27 -9.50 -18.83 -22.24
N ASP A 28 -10.51 -18.14 -22.77
CA ASP A 28 -10.95 -16.85 -22.25
C ASP A 28 -11.82 -17.01 -20.98
N GLU A 29 -12.64 -18.07 -20.90
CA GLU A 29 -13.38 -18.46 -19.71
C GLU A 29 -12.43 -18.81 -18.56
N ILE A 30 -11.43 -19.66 -18.83
CA ILE A 30 -10.39 -20.05 -17.86
C ILE A 30 -9.68 -18.80 -17.32
N ARG A 31 -9.25 -17.89 -18.19
CA ARG A 31 -8.61 -16.63 -17.77
C ARG A 31 -9.51 -15.77 -16.91
N LYS A 32 -10.80 -15.65 -17.25
CA LYS A 32 -11.76 -14.87 -16.45
C LYS A 32 -11.92 -15.46 -15.06
N GLU A 33 -12.02 -16.78 -14.96
CA GLU A 33 -12.09 -17.47 -13.67
C GLU A 33 -10.80 -17.28 -12.87
N GLU A 34 -9.62 -17.42 -13.49
CA GLU A 34 -8.33 -17.12 -12.85
C GLU A 34 -8.28 -15.70 -12.30
N PHE A 35 -8.69 -14.70 -13.10
CA PHE A 35 -8.76 -13.31 -12.63
C PHE A 35 -9.78 -13.12 -11.49
N SER A 36 -10.93 -13.81 -11.54
CA SER A 36 -11.91 -13.77 -10.45
C SER A 36 -11.33 -14.32 -9.16
N MET A 37 -10.70 -15.50 -9.21
CA MET A 37 -10.04 -16.12 -8.07
C MET A 37 -8.93 -15.24 -7.49
N LEU A 38 -8.10 -14.64 -8.33
CA LEU A 38 -7.05 -13.72 -7.87
C LEU A 38 -7.63 -12.48 -7.17
N ASN A 39 -8.75 -11.94 -7.68
CA ASN A 39 -9.44 -10.81 -7.05
C ASN A 39 -10.06 -11.20 -5.71
N GLU A 40 -10.66 -12.38 -5.61
CA GLU A 40 -11.21 -12.92 -4.36
C GLU A 40 -10.11 -13.13 -3.32
N MET A 41 -8.99 -13.74 -3.71
CA MET A 41 -7.82 -13.92 -2.82
C MET A 41 -7.28 -12.57 -2.32
N LYS A 42 -7.17 -11.57 -3.21
CA LYS A 42 -6.76 -10.21 -2.85
C LYS A 42 -7.72 -9.61 -1.82
N GLN A 43 -9.03 -9.76 -2.03
CA GLN A 43 -10.04 -9.23 -1.12
C GLN A 43 -9.96 -9.91 0.26
N GLN A 44 -9.83 -11.24 0.30
CA GLN A 44 -9.67 -12.00 1.53
C GLN A 44 -8.42 -11.57 2.32
N HIS A 45 -7.28 -11.40 1.64
CA HIS A 45 -6.06 -10.90 2.29
C HIS A 45 -6.23 -9.48 2.82
N TYR A 46 -6.91 -8.60 2.07
CA TYR A 46 -7.18 -7.24 2.53
C TYR A 46 -8.06 -7.23 3.78
N ASP A 47 -9.12 -8.03 3.81
CA ASP A 47 -10.03 -8.14 4.96
C ASP A 47 -9.31 -8.71 6.19
N LEU A 48 -8.43 -9.69 6.01
CA LEU A 48 -7.59 -10.22 7.08
C LEU A 48 -6.65 -9.15 7.66
N LEU A 49 -6.00 -8.35 6.81
CA LEU A 49 -5.12 -7.27 7.26
C LEU A 49 -5.89 -6.19 8.03
N LEU A 50 -7.10 -5.85 7.60
CA LEU A 50 -7.97 -4.93 8.32
C LEU A 50 -8.40 -5.49 9.68
N ASP A 51 -8.75 -6.78 9.73
CA ASP A 51 -9.10 -7.46 10.97
C ASP A 51 -7.93 -7.47 11.96
N LEU A 52 -6.74 -7.86 11.51
CA LEU A 52 -5.51 -7.82 12.31
C LEU A 52 -5.22 -6.41 12.82
N LYS A 53 -5.31 -5.40 11.97
CA LYS A 53 -5.09 -4.00 12.36
C LYS A 53 -6.06 -3.53 13.43
N ARG A 54 -7.32 -3.98 13.37
CA ARG A 54 -8.37 -3.56 14.31
C ARG A 54 -8.34 -4.34 15.62
N ASN A 55 -8.22 -5.65 15.54
CA ASN A 55 -8.42 -6.56 16.67
C ASN A 55 -7.10 -7.02 17.31
N TYR A 56 -6.00 -7.00 16.56
CA TYR A 56 -4.67 -7.39 17.04
C TYR A 56 -3.57 -6.38 16.64
N PRO A 57 -3.68 -5.09 17.02
CA PRO A 57 -2.74 -4.05 16.58
C PRO A 57 -1.26 -4.37 16.79
N PRO A 58 -0.81 -4.96 17.92
CA PRO A 58 0.60 -5.29 18.12
C PRO A 58 1.14 -6.30 17.10
N ILE A 59 0.32 -7.28 16.71
CA ILE A 59 0.68 -8.29 15.71
C ILE A 59 0.80 -7.64 14.33
N PHE A 60 -0.17 -6.79 13.98
CA PHE A 60 -0.13 -6.05 12.73
C PHE A 60 1.10 -5.14 12.64
N VAL A 61 1.45 -4.42 13.71
CA VAL A 61 2.66 -3.57 13.74
C VAL A 61 3.92 -4.42 13.53
N LYS A 62 4.04 -5.59 14.17
CA LYS A 62 5.17 -6.51 13.97
C LYS A 62 5.27 -6.98 12.52
N PHE A 63 4.13 -7.34 11.91
CA PHE A 63 4.07 -7.70 10.50
C PHE A 63 4.54 -6.56 9.59
N ILE A 64 4.12 -5.32 9.86
CA ILE A 64 4.56 -4.14 9.11
C ILE A 64 6.06 -3.88 9.28
N GLU A 65 6.62 -4.12 10.47
CA GLU A 65 8.07 -3.99 10.70
C GLU A 65 8.87 -5.02 9.90
N GLU A 66 8.43 -6.29 9.89
CA GLU A 66 9.05 -7.36 9.09
C GLU A 66 8.94 -7.06 7.58
N LEU A 67 7.77 -6.60 7.13
CA LEU A 67 7.55 -6.23 5.73
C LEU A 67 8.45 -5.04 5.31
N ALA A 68 8.77 -4.13 6.24
CA ALA A 68 9.64 -3.00 5.96
C ALA A 68 11.13 -3.36 5.83
N GLU A 69 11.52 -4.60 6.13
CA GLU A 69 12.89 -5.11 5.89
C GLU A 69 13.15 -5.39 4.41
N GLU A 70 12.10 -5.56 3.61
CA GLU A 70 12.19 -5.75 2.16
C GLU A 70 12.90 -4.56 1.48
N ASP A 71 13.75 -4.86 0.48
CA ASP A 71 14.49 -3.84 -0.28
C ASP A 71 13.62 -3.22 -1.40
N SER A 72 12.37 -2.90 -1.06
CA SER A 72 11.44 -2.22 -1.95
C SER A 72 11.01 -0.89 -1.35
N GLU A 73 11.31 0.19 -2.06
CA GLU A 73 10.95 1.54 -1.63
C GLU A 73 9.44 1.71 -1.50
N ASP A 74 8.66 1.18 -2.45
CA ASP A 74 7.20 1.28 -2.43
C ASP A 74 6.61 0.54 -1.22
N ILE A 75 7.18 -0.62 -0.87
CA ILE A 75 6.80 -1.35 0.35
C ILE A 75 7.13 -0.53 1.59
N LYS A 76 8.32 0.08 1.67
CA LYS A 76 8.70 0.94 2.79
C LYS A 76 7.80 2.17 2.93
N ILE A 77 7.42 2.80 1.81
CA ILE A 77 6.46 3.92 1.80
C ILE A 77 5.09 3.46 2.32
N PHE A 78 4.61 2.29 1.90
CA PHE A 78 3.38 1.70 2.43
C PHE A 78 3.47 1.47 3.95
N CYS A 79 4.53 0.80 4.41
CA CYS A 79 4.75 0.51 5.82
C CYS A 79 4.83 1.79 6.67
N MET A 80 5.54 2.82 6.19
CA MET A 80 5.61 4.12 6.83
C MET A 80 4.22 4.74 7.03
N LYS A 81 3.39 4.75 5.98
CA LYS A 81 2.02 5.30 6.06
C LYS A 81 1.15 4.53 7.05
N GLU A 82 1.24 3.20 7.05
CA GLU A 82 0.48 2.36 7.96
C GLU A 82 0.87 2.61 9.42
N LEU A 83 2.17 2.66 9.72
CA LEU A 83 2.68 2.99 11.06
C LEU A 83 2.22 4.37 11.53
N ILE A 84 2.30 5.39 10.67
CA ILE A 84 1.79 6.74 10.96
C ILE A 84 0.28 6.73 11.22
N SER A 85 -0.49 5.92 10.48
CA SER A 85 -1.95 5.79 10.67
C SER A 85 -2.29 5.20 12.04
N MET A 86 -1.44 4.29 12.53
CA MET A 86 -1.57 3.63 13.84
C MET A 86 -0.95 4.42 14.99
N ARG A 87 -0.42 5.63 14.72
CA ARG A 87 0.28 6.49 15.70
C ARG A 87 1.60 5.90 16.20
N GLU A 88 2.17 4.92 15.49
CA GLU A 88 3.52 4.41 15.69
C GLU A 88 4.55 5.39 15.10
N PHE A 89 4.54 6.63 15.59
CA PHE A 89 5.23 7.75 14.96
C PHE A 89 6.74 7.59 14.91
N ASP A 90 7.35 7.03 15.96
CA ASP A 90 8.80 6.90 16.01
C ASP A 90 9.30 5.85 14.99
N LYS A 91 8.53 4.77 14.79
CA LYS A 91 8.78 3.77 13.74
C LYS A 91 8.57 4.36 12.35
N GLY A 92 7.50 5.14 12.17
CA GLY A 92 7.24 5.88 10.92
C GLY A 92 8.35 6.88 10.57
N GLU A 93 8.85 7.64 11.56
CA GLU A 93 9.95 8.59 11.38
C GLU A 93 11.26 7.89 11.00
N LYS A 94 11.54 6.71 11.55
CA LYS A 94 12.70 5.89 11.14
C LYS A 94 12.63 5.54 9.65
N LEU A 95 11.49 5.01 9.19
CA LEU A 95 11.33 4.65 7.77
C LEU A 95 11.37 5.88 6.86
N PHE A 96 10.77 7.01 7.27
CA PHE A 96 10.88 8.26 6.53
C PHE A 96 12.33 8.62 6.24
N ARG A 97 13.20 8.58 7.26
CA ARG A 97 14.64 8.90 7.12
C ARG A 97 15.36 7.97 6.17
N GLU A 98 15.05 6.67 6.22
CA GLU A 98 15.59 5.69 5.28
C GLU A 98 15.15 6.00 3.85
N ILE A 99 13.86 6.28 3.64
CA ILE A 99 13.29 6.55 2.30
C ILE A 99 13.91 7.81 1.71
N ILE A 100 13.93 8.95 2.42
CA ILE A 100 14.46 10.21 1.87
C ILE A 100 15.96 10.17 1.56
N SER A 101 16.72 9.31 2.26
CA SER A 101 18.15 9.13 2.00
C SER A 101 18.44 8.51 0.63
N ARG A 102 17.48 7.73 0.11
CA ARG A 102 17.57 7.05 -1.18
C ARG A 102 16.80 7.80 -2.26
N ASN A 103 15.64 8.34 -1.91
CA ASN A 103 14.73 8.95 -2.86
C ASN A 103 13.96 10.12 -2.24
N ASN A 104 14.15 11.29 -2.84
CA ASN A 104 13.64 12.53 -2.32
C ASN A 104 12.34 12.94 -3.04
N LYS A 105 11.21 12.34 -2.64
CA LYS A 105 9.88 12.56 -3.25
C LYS A 105 8.99 13.49 -2.41
N LYS A 106 8.25 14.39 -3.05
CA LYS A 106 7.29 15.33 -2.42
C LYS A 106 6.28 14.62 -1.52
N GLU A 107 5.78 13.46 -1.98
CA GLU A 107 4.78 12.66 -1.30
C GLU A 107 5.29 12.16 0.05
N THR A 108 6.54 11.69 0.11
CA THR A 108 7.17 11.19 1.34
C THR A 108 7.32 12.31 2.38
N TRP A 109 7.75 13.50 1.96
CA TRP A 109 7.84 14.67 2.84
C TRP A 109 6.49 15.09 3.40
N LEU A 110 5.46 15.06 2.56
CA LEU A 110 4.11 15.41 2.97
C LEU A 110 3.58 14.44 4.05
N GLU A 111 3.81 13.14 3.93
CA GLU A 111 3.38 12.16 4.95
C GLU A 111 4.08 12.42 6.29
N TYR A 112 5.38 12.73 6.28
CA TYR A 112 6.13 13.07 7.48
C TYR A 112 5.63 14.37 8.13
N ILE A 113 5.34 15.41 7.33
CA ILE A 113 4.73 16.65 7.83
C ILE A 113 3.36 16.39 8.47
N ILE A 114 2.54 15.52 7.87
CA ILE A 114 1.26 15.10 8.45
C ILE A 114 1.48 14.38 9.78
N MET A 115 2.47 13.49 9.86
CA MET A 115 2.84 12.80 11.09
C MET A 115 3.22 13.78 12.21
N LEU A 116 4.09 14.77 11.93
CA LEU A 116 4.50 15.79 12.90
C LEU A 116 3.30 16.57 13.45
N ASN A 117 2.37 16.97 12.58
CA ASN A 117 1.12 17.62 13.00
C ASN A 117 0.25 16.70 13.87
N LYS A 118 0.14 15.40 13.54
CA LYS A 118 -0.62 14.43 14.34
C LYS A 118 0.01 14.19 15.72
N LYS A 119 1.34 14.29 15.84
CA LYS A 119 2.10 14.22 17.10
C LYS A 119 2.03 15.53 17.91
N GLY A 120 1.44 16.60 17.36
CA GLY A 120 1.40 17.92 17.97
C GLY A 120 2.73 18.68 17.91
N GLN A 121 3.68 18.22 17.09
CA GLN A 121 4.99 18.87 16.90
C GLN A 121 4.88 19.95 15.82
N TYR A 122 4.13 21.02 16.13
CA TYR A 122 3.77 22.05 15.15
C TYR A 122 4.98 22.88 14.71
N GLU A 123 5.90 23.24 15.62
CA GLU A 123 7.12 23.97 15.29
C GLU A 123 8.00 23.16 14.33
N LYS A 124 8.29 21.89 14.68
CA LYS A 124 9.05 20.96 13.83
C LYS A 124 8.35 20.74 12.48
N SER A 125 7.02 20.68 12.46
CA SER A 125 6.26 20.62 11.22
C SER A 125 6.47 21.86 10.35
N ILE A 126 6.50 23.06 10.93
CA ILE A 126 6.71 24.32 10.19
C ILE A 126 8.12 24.33 9.60
N GLU A 127 9.13 23.97 10.39
CA GLU A 127 10.52 23.84 9.92
C GLU A 127 10.63 22.86 8.75
N THR A 128 10.02 21.70 8.89
CA THR A 128 10.01 20.67 7.84
C THR A 128 9.29 21.14 6.58
N CYS A 129 8.18 21.88 6.70
CA CYS A 129 7.52 22.51 5.55
C CYS A 129 8.45 23.49 4.84
N MET A 130 9.18 24.31 5.58
CA MET A 130 10.13 25.28 5.00
C MET A 130 11.28 24.57 4.29
N GLU A 131 11.80 23.49 4.86
CA GLU A 131 12.83 22.66 4.23
C GLU A 131 12.32 22.01 2.93
N ALA A 132 11.12 21.41 2.97
CA ALA A 132 10.51 20.81 1.78
C ALA A 132 10.32 21.84 0.66
N MET A 133 9.92 23.07 0.96
CA MET A 133 9.78 24.13 -0.04
C MET A 133 11.12 24.57 -0.65
N ARG A 134 12.24 24.42 0.05
CA ARG A 134 13.58 24.72 -0.49
C ARG A 134 14.06 23.62 -1.45
N ILE A 135 13.65 22.39 -1.19
CA ILE A 135 14.02 21.22 -2.00
C ILE A 135 13.14 21.16 -3.27
N PHE A 136 11.85 21.44 -3.14
CA PHE A 136 10.89 21.25 -4.20
C PHE A 136 10.37 22.58 -4.74
N ASP A 137 10.84 22.93 -5.94
CA ASP A 137 10.32 24.07 -6.70
C ASP A 137 9.04 23.70 -7.45
N ASP A 138 7.94 23.62 -6.71
CA ASP A 138 6.61 23.31 -7.23
C ASP A 138 5.57 24.19 -6.54
N GLU A 139 4.92 25.05 -7.33
CA GLU A 139 4.02 26.06 -6.80
C GLU A 139 2.82 25.46 -6.05
N LYS A 140 2.24 24.36 -6.55
CA LYS A 140 1.09 23.68 -5.92
C LYS A 140 1.50 23.06 -4.58
N PHE A 141 2.66 22.42 -4.56
CA PHE A 141 3.24 21.84 -3.36
C PHE A 141 3.60 22.91 -2.33
N GLN A 142 4.26 23.99 -2.73
CA GLN A 142 4.58 25.12 -1.85
C GLN A 142 3.30 25.81 -1.30
N ALA A 143 2.27 25.99 -2.14
CA ALA A 143 0.98 26.51 -1.68
C ALA A 143 0.32 25.57 -0.65
N ARG A 144 0.50 24.24 -0.80
CA ARG A 144 0.07 23.28 0.22
C ARG A 144 0.89 23.42 1.50
N MET A 145 2.21 23.56 1.42
CA MET A 145 3.08 23.76 2.59
C MET A 145 2.70 25.04 3.37
N ARG A 146 2.48 26.16 2.67
CA ARG A 146 2.02 27.43 3.28
C ARG A 146 0.72 27.24 4.07
N ARG A 147 -0.28 26.55 3.50
CA ARG A 147 -1.55 26.24 4.19
C ARG A 147 -1.34 25.36 5.44
N ILE A 148 -0.38 24.43 5.41
CA ILE A 148 -0.05 23.61 6.57
C ILE A 148 0.59 24.47 7.66
N ILE A 149 1.53 25.35 7.27
CA ILE A 149 2.20 26.28 8.20
C ILE A 149 1.18 27.19 8.90
N GLU A 150 0.24 27.78 8.16
CA GLU A 150 -0.82 28.62 8.74
C GLU A 150 -1.64 27.86 9.78
N LYS A 151 -2.06 26.62 9.46
CA LYS A 151 -2.82 25.77 10.38
C LYS A 151 -2.00 25.34 11.60
N ALA A 152 -0.71 25.10 11.43
CA ALA A 152 0.20 24.75 12.53
C ALA A 152 0.40 25.95 13.47
N ARG A 153 0.61 27.16 12.93
CA ARG A 153 0.76 28.40 13.71
C ARG A 153 -0.49 28.74 14.53
N ALA A 154 -1.68 28.44 14.03
CA ALA A 154 -2.92 28.64 14.76
C ALA A 154 -3.10 27.69 15.97
N ARG A 155 -2.20 26.72 16.17
CA ARG A 155 -2.22 25.74 17.25
C ARG A 155 -1.04 25.86 18.22
N LEU A 156 -0.19 26.86 18.00
CA LEU A 156 0.86 27.30 18.93
C LEU A 156 0.26 28.28 19.94
#